data_AF-A0A2Z4WD78-F1
#
_entry.id   AF-A0A2Z4WD78-F1
#
_cell.length_a   1.000
_cell.length_b   1.000
_cell.length_c   1.000
_cell.angle_alpha   90.00
_cell.angle_beta   90.00
_cell.angle_gamma   90.00
#
_symmetry.space_group_name_H-M   'P 1'
#
loop_
_entity.id
_entity.type
_entity.pdbx_description
1 polymer ?
#
loop_
_entity_poly.entity_id
_entity_poly.type
_entity_poly.pdbx_seq_one_letter_code
_entity_poly.pdbx_strand_id
1 'polypeptide(L)'
;MMDILKLQKKIVPELLELLQKRYSILRSIKYNQPVGRRVLANNLALGERTIRNEVNFLKSQELINIYNEGMYITKEGEEIINSLQDFIHEVKGLNDKEKNIKSYLNIKDVYIVPGDYEKDSSILKEVGRVAALYLRDILSDKLTIALTGGNTVKEVVDSMPKTNKCNDLLVIPARGGMGRDVEIQANTLAAKLAEKISANYKLLHVPDNLSDNALKTMLEEKSIQEVVDSIKNSDVLIYGIGRADVMGKKRELSQDTIEEILTKGAVGEALGNYYDIHGNIIYKHSTVGITDEDTKKMKSLIAVASNKDKAEAIIGSLKDKTKAVLVTDEGTAEKILNIIEKKEDNKLR
;
A
#
# COMPACT_ATOMS: atom_id res chain seq x y z
N MET A 1 9.12 28.50 -3.62
CA MET A 1 7.74 28.03 -3.33
C MET A 1 7.48 27.95 -1.83
N MET A 2 8.37 27.33 -1.04
CA MET A 2 8.28 27.26 0.43
C MET A 2 7.99 28.60 1.14
N ASP A 3 8.60 29.71 0.70
CA ASP A 3 8.41 31.00 1.36
C ASP A 3 7.02 31.60 1.15
N ILE A 4 6.43 31.47 -0.05
CA ILE A 4 5.08 31.99 -0.31
C ILE A 4 4.01 31.12 0.35
N LEU A 5 4.22 29.80 0.42
CA LEU A 5 3.30 28.89 1.10
C LEU A 5 3.26 29.17 2.62
N LYS A 6 4.42 29.44 3.25
CA LYS A 6 4.47 29.86 4.66
C LYS A 6 3.71 31.15 4.89
N LEU A 7 3.83 32.12 3.99
CA LEU A 7 3.07 33.38 4.06
C LEU A 7 1.57 33.14 3.87
N GLN A 8 1.16 32.32 2.90
CA GLN A 8 -0.24 31.97 2.66
C GLN A 8 -0.88 31.26 3.86
N LYS A 9 -0.17 30.30 4.48
CA LYS A 9 -0.63 29.66 5.73
C LYS A 9 -0.87 30.64 6.87
N LYS A 10 -0.14 31.76 6.89
CA LYS A 10 -0.25 32.78 7.94
C LYS A 10 -1.32 33.83 7.65
N ILE A 11 -1.53 34.19 6.38
CA ILE A 11 -2.37 35.33 5.99
C ILE A 11 -3.73 34.90 5.43
N VAL A 12 -3.82 33.73 4.78
CA VAL A 12 -5.05 33.20 4.15
C VAL A 12 -5.23 31.68 4.40
N PRO A 13 -5.22 31.21 5.65
CA PRO A 13 -5.36 29.78 5.96
C PRO A 13 -6.68 29.18 5.44
N GLU A 14 -7.78 29.95 5.45
CA GLU A 14 -9.11 29.50 5.03
C GLU A 14 -9.16 29.14 3.54
N LEU A 15 -8.37 29.83 2.71
CA LEU A 15 -8.24 29.52 1.29
C LEU A 15 -7.61 28.13 1.09
N LEU A 16 -6.57 27.82 1.87
CA LEU A 16 -5.88 26.53 1.80
C LEU A 16 -6.77 25.39 2.31
N GLU A 17 -7.56 25.62 3.36
CA GLU A 17 -8.54 24.65 3.85
C GLU A 17 -9.64 24.38 2.80
N LEU A 18 -10.17 25.44 2.18
CA LEU A 18 -11.18 25.31 1.13
C LEU A 18 -10.64 24.57 -0.10
N LEU A 19 -9.41 24.87 -0.51
CA LEU A 19 -8.73 24.19 -1.61
C LEU A 19 -8.56 22.71 -1.31
N GLN A 20 -8.05 22.35 -0.13
CA GLN A 20 -7.90 20.96 0.30
C GLN A 20 -9.24 20.22 0.30
N LYS A 21 -10.31 20.84 0.81
CA LYS A 21 -11.66 20.25 0.80
C LYS A 21 -12.13 19.96 -0.62
N ARG A 22 -12.03 20.92 -1.55
CA ARG A 22 -12.45 20.74 -2.94
C ARG A 22 -11.62 19.71 -3.68
N TYR A 23 -10.31 19.69 -3.42
CA TYR A 23 -9.40 18.68 -3.93
C TYR A 23 -9.83 17.27 -3.47
N SER A 24 -10.11 17.09 -2.17
CA SER A 24 -10.60 15.82 -1.64
C SER A 24 -11.92 15.38 -2.27
N ILE A 25 -12.85 16.31 -2.53
CA ILE A 25 -14.13 16.03 -3.21
C ILE A 25 -13.89 15.56 -4.65
N LEU A 26 -13.12 16.30 -5.44
CA LEU A 26 -12.79 15.93 -6.82
C LEU A 26 -12.12 14.55 -6.88
N ARG A 27 -11.16 14.32 -5.99
CA ARG A 27 -10.44 13.05 -5.90
C ARG A 27 -11.34 11.89 -5.51
N SER A 28 -12.22 12.07 -4.52
CA SER A 28 -13.17 11.03 -4.11
C SER A 28 -14.21 10.74 -5.19
N ILE A 29 -14.61 11.73 -6.01
CA ILE A 29 -15.43 11.50 -7.21
C ILE A 29 -14.66 10.66 -8.22
N LYS A 30 -13.44 11.06 -8.60
CA LYS A 30 -12.59 10.33 -9.57
C LYS A 30 -12.45 8.84 -9.24
N TYR A 31 -12.25 8.49 -7.97
CA TYR A 31 -11.99 7.11 -7.55
C TYR A 31 -13.23 6.28 -7.21
N ASN A 32 -14.38 6.92 -7.04
CA ASN A 32 -15.64 6.24 -6.72
C ASN A 32 -16.71 6.40 -7.82
N GLN A 33 -16.39 7.05 -8.94
CA GLN A 33 -17.36 7.28 -10.00
C GLN A 33 -17.90 5.97 -10.63
N PRO A 34 -19.20 5.91 -10.95
CA PRO A 34 -20.24 6.89 -10.56
C PRO A 34 -20.50 6.92 -9.04
N VAL A 35 -20.52 8.13 -8.45
CA VAL A 35 -20.79 8.28 -7.00
C VAL A 35 -21.92 9.27 -6.72
N GLY A 36 -22.80 8.92 -5.78
CA GLY A 36 -23.87 9.80 -5.29
C GLY A 36 -23.43 10.68 -4.12
N ARG A 37 -24.11 11.83 -3.94
CA ARG A 37 -23.79 12.81 -2.87
C ARG A 37 -23.77 12.22 -1.46
N ARG A 38 -24.69 11.29 -1.14
CA ARG A 38 -24.76 10.65 0.18
C ARG A 38 -23.55 9.77 0.47
N VAL A 39 -23.13 8.97 -0.51
CA VAL A 39 -21.92 8.15 -0.40
C VAL A 39 -20.70 9.05 -0.26
N LEU A 40 -20.62 10.11 -1.05
CA LEU A 40 -19.54 11.09 -0.99
C LEU A 40 -19.46 11.81 0.37
N ALA A 41 -20.61 12.20 0.95
CA ALA A 41 -20.70 12.80 2.28
C ALA A 41 -20.18 11.86 3.36
N ASN A 42 -20.58 10.59 3.31
CA ASN A 42 -20.11 9.57 4.24
C ASN A 42 -18.60 9.34 4.10
N ASN A 43 -18.11 9.13 2.87
CA ASN A 43 -16.69 8.87 2.59
C ASN A 43 -15.78 10.02 3.01
N LEU A 44 -16.24 11.26 2.95
CA LEU A 44 -15.42 12.42 3.33
C LEU A 44 -15.67 12.89 4.76
N ALA A 45 -16.57 12.23 5.50
CA ALA A 45 -17.07 12.68 6.80
C ALA A 45 -17.54 14.16 6.79
N LEU A 46 -18.23 14.56 5.72
CA LEU A 46 -18.75 15.91 5.50
C LEU A 46 -20.28 15.90 5.52
N GLY A 47 -20.90 16.99 5.99
CA GLY A 47 -22.35 17.12 5.95
C GLY A 47 -22.91 17.17 4.52
N GLU A 48 -24.07 16.58 4.29
CA GLU A 48 -24.69 16.52 2.96
C GLU A 48 -24.94 17.90 2.35
N ARG A 49 -25.31 18.90 3.17
CA ARG A 49 -25.48 20.30 2.73
C ARG A 49 -24.18 20.86 2.17
N THR A 50 -23.06 20.59 2.85
CA THR A 50 -21.73 21.02 2.41
C THR A 50 -21.36 20.35 1.09
N ILE A 51 -21.50 19.03 0.99
CA ILE A 51 -21.24 18.30 -0.26
C ILE A 51 -22.09 18.83 -1.40
N ARG A 52 -23.39 19.06 -1.18
CA ARG A 52 -24.28 19.63 -2.20
C ARG A 52 -23.78 20.98 -2.71
N ASN A 53 -23.37 21.87 -1.81
CA ASN A 53 -22.88 23.19 -2.19
C ASN A 53 -21.57 23.10 -2.99
N GLU A 54 -20.60 22.31 -2.52
CA GLU A 54 -19.31 22.16 -3.22
C GLU A 54 -19.46 21.44 -4.56
N VAL A 55 -20.26 20.38 -4.65
CA VAL A 55 -20.55 19.67 -5.91
C VAL A 55 -21.23 20.59 -6.93
N ASN A 56 -22.18 21.42 -6.50
CA ASN A 56 -22.81 22.40 -7.39
C ASN A 56 -21.79 23.43 -7.90
N PHE A 57 -20.88 23.89 -7.03
CA PHE A 57 -19.78 24.75 -7.43
C PHE A 57 -18.86 24.05 -8.45
N LEU A 58 -18.38 22.84 -8.16
CA LEU A 58 -17.49 22.09 -9.05
C LEU A 58 -18.14 21.79 -10.41
N LYS A 59 -19.46 21.50 -10.44
CA LYS A 59 -20.23 21.36 -11.69
C LYS A 59 -20.28 22.67 -12.47
N SER A 60 -20.49 23.81 -11.80
CA SER A 60 -20.51 25.13 -12.45
C SER A 60 -19.15 25.56 -13.01
N GLN A 61 -18.08 24.88 -12.61
CA GLN A 61 -16.72 25.04 -13.13
C GLN A 61 -16.36 23.93 -14.14
N GLU A 62 -17.34 23.12 -14.59
CA GLU A 62 -17.14 22.03 -15.57
C GLU A 62 -16.14 20.94 -15.13
N LEU A 63 -15.82 20.87 -13.83
CA LEU A 63 -14.87 19.88 -13.29
C LEU A 63 -15.50 18.51 -13.06
N ILE A 64 -16.82 18.46 -12.96
CA ILE A 64 -17.60 17.21 -12.79
C ILE A 64 -18.87 17.24 -13.63
N ASN A 65 -19.30 16.06 -14.06
CA ASN A 65 -20.63 15.82 -14.62
C ASN A 65 -21.53 15.12 -13.59
N ILE A 66 -22.83 15.43 -13.64
CA ILE A 66 -23.82 14.81 -12.76
C ILE A 66 -24.92 14.22 -13.65
N TYR A 67 -25.05 12.89 -13.60
CA TYR A 67 -26.11 12.13 -14.25
C TYR A 67 -26.99 11.42 -13.21
N ASN A 68 -28.00 10.68 -13.66
CA ASN A 68 -28.92 9.97 -12.77
C ASN A 68 -28.19 8.85 -12.00
N GLU A 69 -27.19 8.23 -12.62
CA GLU A 69 -26.39 7.14 -12.04
C GLU A 69 -25.38 7.67 -10.99
N GLY A 70 -25.01 8.95 -11.06
CA GLY A 70 -24.06 9.56 -10.15
C GLY A 70 -23.19 10.64 -10.79
N MET A 71 -22.16 11.04 -10.04
CA MET A 71 -21.18 12.04 -10.43
C MET A 71 -19.95 11.37 -11.05
N TYR A 72 -19.41 12.02 -12.08
CA TYR A 72 -18.21 11.62 -12.81
C TYR A 72 -17.24 12.80 -12.91
N ILE A 73 -15.94 12.54 -12.83
CA ILE A 73 -14.92 13.55 -13.10
C ILE A 73 -14.89 13.89 -14.60
N THR A 74 -14.65 15.15 -14.95
CA THR A 74 -14.33 15.54 -16.33
C THR A 74 -12.82 15.45 -16.58
N LYS A 75 -12.40 15.53 -17.84
CA LYS A 75 -10.97 15.59 -18.19
C LYS A 75 -10.26 16.79 -17.54
N GLU A 76 -10.91 17.95 -17.54
CA GLU A 76 -10.39 19.14 -16.86
C GLU A 76 -10.30 18.94 -15.34
N GLY A 77 -11.32 18.31 -14.74
CA GLY A 77 -11.28 17.92 -13.33
C GLY A 77 -10.08 17.01 -13.00
N GLU A 78 -9.76 16.05 -13.87
CA GLU A 78 -8.56 15.20 -13.71
C GLU A 78 -7.26 15.99 -13.84
N GLU A 79 -7.18 16.91 -14.79
CA GLU A 79 -6.01 17.78 -14.99
C GLU A 79 -5.76 18.68 -13.77
N ILE A 80 -6.82 19.23 -13.17
CA ILE A 80 -6.72 20.00 -11.91
C ILE A 80 -6.25 19.12 -10.76
N ILE A 81 -6.80 17.91 -10.59
CA ILE A 81 -6.33 16.98 -9.55
C ILE A 81 -4.84 16.71 -9.72
N ASN A 82 -4.40 16.38 -10.93
CA ASN A 82 -3.00 16.06 -11.19
C ASN A 82 -2.09 17.27 -10.95
N SER A 83 -2.51 18.47 -11.35
CA SER A 83 -1.73 19.71 -11.20
C SER A 83 -1.63 20.18 -9.74
N LEU A 84 -2.64 19.90 -8.92
CA LEU A 84 -2.65 20.26 -7.50
C LEU A 84 -1.96 19.22 -6.60
N GLN A 85 -1.64 18.03 -7.11
CA GLN A 85 -1.14 16.91 -6.30
C GLN A 85 0.12 17.29 -5.49
N ASP A 86 1.12 17.89 -6.13
CA ASP A 86 2.38 18.27 -5.49
C ASP A 86 2.20 19.45 -4.53
N PHE A 87 1.34 20.41 -4.90
CA PHE A 87 1.02 21.54 -4.03
C PHE A 87 0.31 21.08 -2.75
N ILE A 88 -0.65 20.16 -2.84
CA ILE A 88 -1.35 19.60 -1.68
C ILE A 88 -0.37 18.82 -0.79
N HIS A 89 0.59 18.09 -1.38
CA HIS A 89 1.69 17.45 -0.64
C HIS A 89 2.49 18.45 0.18
N GLU A 90 2.88 19.59 -0.42
CA GLU A 90 3.67 20.63 0.25
C GLU A 90 2.84 21.35 1.33
N VAL A 91 1.58 21.70 1.03
CA VAL A 91 0.64 22.33 1.98
C VAL A 91 0.47 21.47 3.23
N LYS A 92 0.35 20.15 3.08
CA LYS A 92 0.21 19.20 4.19
C LYS A 92 1.53 18.83 4.88
N GLY A 93 2.67 19.31 4.37
CA GLY A 93 3.99 19.00 4.93
C GLY A 93 4.36 17.52 4.82
N LEU A 94 3.82 16.82 3.81
CA LEU A 94 4.03 15.37 3.67
C LEU A 94 5.49 15.02 3.41
N ASN A 95 6.21 15.88 2.68
CA ASN A 95 7.65 15.69 2.41
C ASN A 95 8.48 15.58 3.69
N ASP A 96 8.15 16.33 4.74
CA ASP A 96 8.87 16.27 6.01
C ASP A 96 8.48 15.02 6.80
N LYS A 97 7.19 14.65 6.77
CA LYS A 97 6.70 13.38 7.34
C LYS A 97 7.41 12.18 6.67
N GLU A 98 7.52 12.17 5.35
CA GLU A 98 8.21 11.14 4.56
C GLU A 98 9.68 11.01 4.96
N LYS A 99 10.40 12.14 5.04
CA LYS A 99 11.82 12.17 5.46
C LYS A 99 12.00 11.61 6.88
N ASN A 100 11.15 12.02 7.82
CA ASN A 100 11.23 11.58 9.20
C ASN A 100 10.98 10.07 9.32
N ILE A 101 9.93 9.55 8.67
CA ILE A 101 9.63 8.11 8.67
C ILE A 101 10.76 7.33 7.97
N LYS A 102 11.24 7.81 6.82
CA LYS A 102 12.34 7.21 6.06
C LYS A 102 13.59 7.08 6.92
N SER A 103 13.99 8.17 7.59
CA SER A 103 15.18 8.20 8.44
C SER A 103 15.02 7.28 9.66
N TYR A 104 13.86 7.29 10.31
CA TYR A 104 13.62 6.46 11.48
C TYR A 104 13.62 4.96 11.13
N LEU A 105 12.97 4.58 10.02
CA LEU A 105 12.89 3.18 9.59
C LEU A 105 14.17 2.71 8.87
N ASN A 106 15.02 3.62 8.41
CA ASN A 106 16.21 3.32 7.61
C ASN A 106 15.86 2.50 6.35
N ILE A 107 14.94 3.05 5.56
CA ILE A 107 14.44 2.45 4.33
C ILE A 107 14.76 3.34 3.12
N LYS A 108 14.55 2.82 1.90
CA LYS A 108 14.90 3.51 0.65
C LYS A 108 14.11 4.79 0.49
N ASP A 109 12.77 4.74 0.54
CA ASP A 109 11.88 5.89 0.39
C ASP A 109 10.52 5.65 1.07
N VAL A 110 9.78 6.75 1.30
CA VAL A 110 8.40 6.75 1.80
C VAL A 110 7.58 7.64 0.88
N TYR A 111 6.41 7.17 0.47
CA TYR A 111 5.41 7.95 -0.26
C TYR A 111 4.13 8.00 0.57
N ILE A 112 3.69 9.20 0.93
CA ILE A 112 2.48 9.43 1.73
C ILE A 112 1.39 9.99 0.85
N VAL A 113 0.34 9.21 0.63
CA VAL A 113 -0.86 9.70 -0.04
C VAL A 113 -1.66 10.61 0.90
N PRO A 114 -2.01 11.85 0.50
CA PRO A 114 -2.87 12.72 1.31
C PRO A 114 -4.22 12.06 1.62
N GLY A 115 -4.69 12.20 2.87
CA GLY A 115 -5.95 11.62 3.32
C GLY A 115 -5.80 10.40 4.22
N ASP A 116 -6.92 9.96 4.78
CA ASP A 116 -7.00 8.96 5.84
C ASP A 116 -7.90 7.82 5.37
N TYR A 117 -7.33 6.62 5.22
CA TYR A 117 -8.06 5.44 4.74
C TYR A 117 -9.26 5.06 5.61
N GLU A 118 -9.18 5.32 6.93
CA GLU A 118 -10.29 5.03 7.84
C GLU A 118 -11.47 5.97 7.67
N LYS A 119 -11.23 7.15 7.07
CA LYS A 119 -12.28 8.13 6.77
C LYS A 119 -12.81 7.92 5.36
N ASP A 120 -11.90 7.81 4.38
CA ASP A 120 -12.22 7.62 2.97
C ASP A 120 -11.53 6.35 2.44
N SER A 121 -12.32 5.29 2.22
CA SER A 121 -11.81 4.02 1.68
C SER A 121 -11.15 4.15 0.30
N SER A 122 -11.48 5.19 -0.49
CA SER A 122 -10.89 5.40 -1.81
C SER A 122 -9.43 5.84 -1.76
N ILE A 123 -8.95 6.27 -0.60
CA ILE A 123 -7.52 6.54 -0.37
C ILE A 123 -6.68 5.30 -0.66
N LEU A 124 -7.19 4.09 -0.38
CA LEU A 124 -6.45 2.85 -0.64
C LEU A 124 -6.18 2.64 -2.14
N LYS A 125 -7.12 3.03 -3.01
CA LYS A 125 -6.94 2.98 -4.47
C LYS A 125 -5.79 3.87 -4.90
N GLU A 126 -5.69 5.06 -4.33
CA GLU A 126 -4.58 5.98 -4.63
C GLU A 126 -3.25 5.48 -4.09
N VAL A 127 -3.23 4.90 -2.88
CA VAL A 127 -2.04 4.23 -2.33
C VAL A 127 -1.57 3.14 -3.29
N GLY A 128 -2.51 2.34 -3.83
CA GLY A 128 -2.25 1.39 -4.90
C GLY A 128 -1.68 2.05 -6.16
N ARG A 129 -2.29 3.16 -6.63
CA ARG A 129 -1.84 3.92 -7.80
C ARG A 129 -0.41 4.45 -7.63
N VAL A 130 -0.08 5.07 -6.51
CA VAL A 130 1.27 5.61 -6.24
C VAL A 130 2.30 4.48 -6.25
N ALA A 131 2.00 3.35 -5.61
CA ALA A 131 2.86 2.16 -5.67
C ALA A 131 3.01 1.59 -7.09
N ALA A 132 1.93 1.59 -7.88
CA ALA A 132 1.95 1.12 -9.26
C ALA A 132 2.77 2.05 -10.18
N LEU A 133 2.68 3.36 -9.97
CA LEU A 133 3.53 4.33 -10.68
C LEU A 133 5.00 4.16 -10.31
N TYR A 134 5.32 3.97 -9.04
CA TYR A 134 6.68 3.65 -8.62
C TYR A 134 7.18 2.37 -9.29
N LEU A 135 6.37 1.30 -9.32
CA LEU A 135 6.72 0.06 -10.02
C LEU A 135 6.99 0.33 -11.51
N ARG A 136 6.09 1.05 -12.19
CA ARG A 136 6.22 1.41 -13.60
C ARG A 136 7.54 2.11 -13.90
N ASP A 137 7.94 3.03 -13.03
CA ASP A 137 9.13 3.87 -13.23
C ASP A 137 10.44 3.09 -13.01
N ILE A 138 10.38 1.96 -12.29
CA ILE A 138 11.52 1.05 -12.10
C ILE A 138 11.50 -0.17 -13.03
N LEU A 139 10.50 -0.30 -13.91
CA LEU A 139 10.47 -1.41 -14.88
C LEU A 139 11.67 -1.30 -15.83
N SER A 140 12.29 -2.45 -16.09
CA SER A 140 13.36 -2.61 -17.06
C SER A 140 13.27 -3.99 -17.70
N ASP A 141 13.91 -4.18 -18.85
CA ASP A 141 13.93 -5.49 -19.51
C ASP A 141 14.42 -6.61 -18.57
N LYS A 142 13.85 -7.80 -18.75
CA LYS A 142 14.21 -9.04 -18.02
C LYS A 142 14.00 -9.00 -16.50
N LEU A 143 13.23 -8.04 -16.01
CA LEU A 143 12.96 -7.88 -14.58
C LEU A 143 11.93 -8.91 -14.11
N THR A 144 12.24 -9.59 -13.00
CA THR A 144 11.33 -10.53 -12.34
C THR A 144 10.64 -9.86 -11.15
N ILE A 145 9.31 -9.83 -11.17
CA ILE A 145 8.46 -9.17 -10.17
C ILE A 145 7.71 -10.24 -9.38
N ALA A 146 8.01 -10.36 -8.09
CA ALA A 146 7.23 -11.15 -7.17
C ALA A 146 6.16 -10.29 -6.48
N LEU A 147 4.97 -10.85 -6.23
CA LEU A 147 3.93 -10.16 -5.46
C LEU A 147 3.17 -11.08 -4.51
N THR A 148 2.80 -10.56 -3.34
CA THR A 148 1.92 -11.30 -2.42
C THR A 148 0.45 -11.15 -2.82
N GLY A 149 -0.44 -11.84 -2.12
CA GLY A 149 -1.86 -11.50 -2.12
C GLY A 149 -2.21 -10.30 -1.23
N GLY A 150 -3.50 -10.00 -1.13
CA GLY A 150 -4.09 -9.04 -0.19
C GLY A 150 -4.67 -7.78 -0.84
N ASN A 151 -5.50 -7.06 -0.08
CA ASN A 151 -6.21 -5.88 -0.56
C ASN A 151 -5.27 -4.77 -1.08
N THR A 152 -4.21 -4.45 -0.33
CA THR A 152 -3.28 -3.38 -0.74
C THR A 152 -2.56 -3.72 -2.04
N VAL A 153 -2.09 -4.97 -2.20
CA VAL A 153 -1.43 -5.41 -3.45
C VAL A 153 -2.43 -5.48 -4.60
N LYS A 154 -3.68 -5.87 -4.36
CA LYS A 154 -4.75 -5.81 -5.37
C LYS A 154 -4.93 -4.39 -5.90
N GLU A 155 -4.94 -3.38 -5.03
CA GLU A 155 -5.05 -1.98 -5.49
C GLU A 155 -3.84 -1.54 -6.33
N VAL A 156 -2.64 -2.06 -6.07
CA VAL A 156 -1.46 -1.83 -6.94
C VAL A 156 -1.71 -2.40 -8.32
N VAL A 157 -2.11 -3.67 -8.39
CA VAL A 157 -2.33 -4.37 -9.67
C VAL A 157 -3.46 -3.72 -10.46
N ASP A 158 -4.59 -3.44 -9.83
CA ASP A 158 -5.74 -2.82 -10.49
C ASP A 158 -5.43 -1.41 -10.99
N SER A 159 -4.61 -0.65 -10.25
CA SER A 159 -4.19 0.70 -10.62
C SER A 159 -3.02 0.75 -11.61
N MET A 160 -2.35 -0.38 -11.88
CA MET A 160 -1.21 -0.43 -12.80
C MET A 160 -1.67 -0.07 -14.22
N PRO A 161 -1.07 0.97 -14.84
CA PRO A 161 -1.35 1.34 -16.22
C PRO A 161 -0.95 0.22 -17.18
N LYS A 162 -1.70 0.07 -18.28
CA LYS A 162 -1.28 -0.83 -19.35
C LYS A 162 0.01 -0.32 -19.99
N THR A 163 0.98 -1.20 -20.21
CA THR A 163 2.26 -0.86 -20.83
C THR A 163 2.86 -2.10 -21.50
N ASN A 164 3.71 -1.86 -22.51
CA ASN A 164 4.45 -2.88 -23.25
C ASN A 164 5.88 -2.38 -23.56
N LYS A 165 6.40 -1.47 -22.72
CA LYS A 165 7.69 -0.80 -22.95
C LYS A 165 8.93 -1.64 -22.64
N CYS A 166 8.76 -2.72 -21.88
CA CYS A 166 9.87 -3.58 -21.45
C CYS A 166 9.63 -5.01 -21.95
N ASN A 167 10.71 -5.68 -22.32
CA ASN A 167 10.70 -7.03 -22.85
C ASN A 167 11.10 -8.06 -21.78
N ASP A 168 10.68 -9.31 -21.98
CA ASP A 168 11.06 -10.46 -21.15
C ASP A 168 10.79 -10.29 -19.65
N LEU A 169 9.79 -9.48 -19.29
CA LEU A 169 9.32 -9.37 -17.92
C LEU A 169 8.72 -10.69 -17.45
N LEU A 170 8.91 -11.01 -16.16
CA LEU A 170 8.31 -12.16 -15.51
C LEU A 170 7.60 -11.73 -14.22
N VAL A 171 6.31 -12.05 -14.09
CA VAL A 171 5.56 -11.82 -12.84
C VAL A 171 5.27 -13.16 -12.16
N ILE A 172 5.49 -13.24 -10.86
CA ILE A 172 5.33 -14.47 -10.08
C ILE A 172 4.68 -14.20 -8.72
N PRO A 173 3.93 -15.16 -8.15
CA PRO A 173 3.46 -15.06 -6.79
C PRO A 173 4.64 -15.17 -5.82
N ALA A 174 4.68 -14.33 -4.79
CA ALA A 174 5.70 -14.35 -3.75
C ALA A 174 5.48 -15.46 -2.71
N ARG A 175 4.36 -16.19 -2.76
CA ARG A 175 3.96 -17.19 -1.77
C ARG A 175 2.85 -18.10 -2.29
N GLY A 176 2.59 -19.18 -1.55
CA GLY A 176 1.54 -20.14 -1.86
C GLY A 176 0.12 -19.56 -1.77
N GLY A 177 -0.85 -20.39 -2.16
CA GLY A 177 -2.27 -20.08 -2.03
C GLY A 177 -2.67 -19.89 -0.56
N MET A 178 -3.34 -18.78 -0.26
CA MET A 178 -3.78 -18.45 1.10
C MET A 178 -5.09 -17.67 1.08
N GLY A 179 -5.99 -18.04 1.98
CA GLY A 179 -7.31 -17.44 2.10
C GLY A 179 -8.27 -17.87 0.99
N ARG A 180 -9.55 -17.57 1.21
CA ARG A 180 -10.66 -18.05 0.36
C ARG A 180 -11.07 -17.08 -0.75
N ASP A 181 -10.64 -15.83 -0.67
CA ASP A 181 -11.00 -14.80 -1.63
C ASP A 181 -10.01 -14.81 -2.81
N VAL A 182 -10.48 -15.35 -3.94
CA VAL A 182 -9.72 -15.54 -5.18
C VAL A 182 -9.19 -14.21 -5.74
N GLU A 183 -9.92 -13.11 -5.56
CA GLU A 183 -9.57 -11.81 -6.15
C GLU A 183 -8.32 -11.19 -5.54
N ILE A 184 -7.97 -11.59 -4.31
CA ILE A 184 -6.80 -11.12 -3.59
C ILE A 184 -5.70 -12.19 -3.45
N GLN A 185 -5.82 -13.33 -4.15
CA GLN A 185 -4.78 -14.37 -4.14
C GLN A 185 -3.58 -13.96 -4.99
N ALA A 186 -2.38 -14.37 -4.55
CA ALA A 186 -1.13 -14.02 -5.23
C ALA A 186 -1.09 -14.49 -6.70
N ASN A 187 -1.58 -15.71 -6.99
CA ASN A 187 -1.66 -16.23 -8.36
C ASN A 187 -2.54 -15.37 -9.27
N THR A 188 -3.74 -15.01 -8.79
CA THR A 188 -4.68 -14.15 -9.53
C THR A 188 -4.07 -12.78 -9.82
N LEU A 189 -3.46 -12.17 -8.80
CA LEU A 189 -2.83 -10.86 -8.93
C LEU A 189 -1.59 -10.89 -9.84
N ALA A 190 -0.81 -11.97 -9.81
CA ALA A 190 0.35 -12.16 -10.69
C ALA A 190 -0.06 -12.22 -12.16
N ALA A 191 -1.10 -13.01 -12.49
CA ALA A 191 -1.63 -13.09 -13.85
C ALA A 191 -2.20 -11.74 -14.32
N LYS A 192 -2.98 -11.04 -13.49
CA LYS A 192 -3.55 -9.72 -13.80
C LYS A 192 -2.47 -8.65 -14.03
N LEU A 193 -1.43 -8.62 -13.19
CA LEU A 193 -0.33 -7.69 -13.37
C LEU A 193 0.44 -7.99 -14.66
N ALA A 194 0.71 -9.26 -14.94
CA ALA A 194 1.40 -9.68 -16.14
C ALA A 194 0.66 -9.26 -17.41
N GLU A 195 -0.67 -9.42 -17.45
CA GLU A 195 -1.51 -8.95 -18.55
C GLU A 195 -1.38 -7.43 -18.76
N LYS A 196 -1.42 -6.64 -17.69
CA LYS A 196 -1.33 -5.17 -17.77
C LYS A 196 0.02 -4.71 -18.31
N ILE A 197 1.12 -5.38 -17.96
CA ILE A 197 2.46 -4.95 -18.34
C ILE A 197 3.06 -5.76 -19.50
N SER A 198 2.24 -6.59 -20.16
CA SER A 198 2.65 -7.48 -21.25
C SER A 198 3.81 -8.42 -20.88
N ALA A 199 3.81 -8.93 -19.65
CA ALA A 199 4.82 -9.84 -19.13
C ALA A 199 4.42 -11.32 -19.23
N ASN A 200 5.40 -12.19 -19.13
CA ASN A 200 5.18 -13.60 -18.81
C ASN A 200 4.80 -13.75 -17.33
N TYR A 201 4.16 -14.86 -16.97
CA TYR A 201 3.96 -15.21 -15.56
C TYR A 201 4.14 -16.71 -15.30
N LYS A 202 4.50 -17.04 -14.05
CA LYS A 202 4.46 -18.41 -13.52
C LYS A 202 3.58 -18.42 -12.28
N LEU A 203 2.88 -19.52 -12.03
CA LEU A 203 2.00 -19.68 -10.88
C LEU A 203 2.54 -20.73 -9.92
N LEU A 204 2.23 -20.57 -8.64
CA LEU A 204 2.61 -21.52 -7.59
C LEU A 204 1.35 -22.21 -7.06
N HIS A 205 1.18 -23.49 -7.41
CA HIS A 205 0.01 -24.29 -7.03
C HIS A 205 0.23 -25.06 -5.73
N VAL A 206 0.78 -24.39 -4.73
CA VAL A 206 1.08 -24.97 -3.42
C VAL A 206 0.39 -24.14 -2.32
N PRO A 207 -0.30 -24.75 -1.35
CA PRO A 207 -0.85 -24.02 -0.19
C PRO A 207 0.25 -23.37 0.65
N ASP A 208 -0.05 -22.21 1.26
CA ASP A 208 0.90 -21.50 2.12
C ASP A 208 0.99 -22.09 3.54
N ASN A 209 0.00 -22.89 3.96
CA ASN A 209 -0.15 -23.46 5.31
C ASN A 209 0.21 -24.96 5.38
N LEU A 210 1.24 -25.39 4.66
CA LEU A 210 1.70 -26.79 4.71
C LEU A 210 2.54 -27.07 5.97
N SER A 211 2.47 -28.32 6.45
CA SER A 211 3.45 -28.80 7.42
C SER A 211 4.83 -28.89 6.77
N ASP A 212 5.91 -28.78 7.56
CA ASP A 212 7.28 -28.82 7.04
C ASP A 212 7.57 -30.10 6.25
N ASN A 213 7.02 -31.25 6.68
CA ASN A 213 7.16 -32.51 5.97
C ASN A 213 6.46 -32.47 4.60
N ALA A 214 5.22 -31.97 4.55
CA ALA A 214 4.49 -31.86 3.29
C ALA A 214 5.15 -30.86 2.33
N LEU A 215 5.62 -29.73 2.86
CA LEU A 215 6.36 -28.74 2.08
C LEU A 215 7.64 -29.33 1.51
N LYS A 216 8.41 -30.08 2.31
CA LYS A 216 9.65 -30.72 1.85
C LYS A 216 9.40 -31.68 0.69
N THR A 217 8.39 -32.54 0.80
CA THR A 217 8.02 -33.47 -0.29
C THR A 217 7.56 -32.72 -1.54
N MET A 218 6.76 -31.65 -1.40
CA MET A 218 6.34 -30.83 -2.55
C MET A 218 7.53 -30.16 -3.25
N LEU A 219 8.58 -29.78 -2.52
CA LEU A 219 9.79 -29.18 -3.08
C LEU A 219 10.70 -30.19 -3.82
N GLU A 220 10.44 -31.50 -3.71
CA GLU A 220 11.14 -32.54 -4.50
C GLU A 220 10.60 -32.61 -5.94
N GLU A 221 9.38 -32.11 -6.18
CA GLU A 221 8.81 -32.01 -7.52
C GLU A 221 9.47 -30.89 -8.30
N LYS A 222 10.15 -31.26 -9.39
CA LYS A 222 10.94 -30.34 -10.22
C LYS A 222 10.16 -29.10 -10.68
N SER A 223 8.88 -29.28 -11.05
CA SER A 223 8.02 -28.18 -11.51
C SER A 223 7.74 -27.14 -10.42
N ILE A 224 7.61 -27.58 -9.16
CA ILE A 224 7.43 -26.69 -8.00
C ILE A 224 8.76 -26.01 -7.69
N GLN A 225 9.85 -26.77 -7.66
CA GLN A 225 11.19 -26.26 -7.39
C GLN A 225 11.58 -25.14 -8.36
N GLU A 226 11.36 -25.30 -9.66
CA GLU A 226 11.65 -24.28 -10.67
C GLU A 226 10.91 -22.96 -10.45
N VAL A 227 9.65 -23.02 -9.97
CA VAL A 227 8.87 -21.83 -9.63
C VAL A 227 9.43 -21.19 -8.36
N VAL A 228 9.70 -21.98 -7.33
CA VAL A 228 10.28 -21.50 -6.05
C VAL A 228 11.66 -20.86 -6.27
N ASP A 229 12.49 -21.43 -7.13
CA ASP A 229 13.78 -20.86 -7.49
C ASP A 229 13.61 -19.53 -8.24
N SER A 230 12.61 -19.42 -9.12
CA SER A 230 12.26 -18.14 -9.76
C SER A 230 11.82 -17.09 -8.72
N ILE A 231 11.06 -17.51 -7.71
CA ILE A 231 10.57 -16.67 -6.59
C ILE A 231 11.75 -16.10 -5.78
N LYS A 232 12.69 -16.96 -5.38
CA LYS A 232 13.87 -16.58 -4.58
C LYS A 232 14.85 -15.67 -5.33
N ASN A 233 14.85 -15.72 -6.66
CA ASN A 233 15.70 -14.90 -7.52
C ASN A 233 14.97 -13.69 -8.13
N SER A 234 13.79 -13.33 -7.62
CA SER A 234 13.08 -12.14 -8.09
C SER A 234 13.85 -10.85 -7.82
N ASP A 235 13.64 -9.84 -8.67
CA ASP A 235 14.29 -8.54 -8.59
C ASP A 235 13.49 -7.54 -7.74
N VAL A 236 12.16 -7.59 -7.85
CA VAL A 236 11.24 -6.65 -7.20
C VAL A 236 10.18 -7.43 -6.46
N LEU A 237 9.87 -7.04 -5.22
CA LEU A 237 8.79 -7.61 -4.43
C LEU A 237 7.72 -6.57 -4.14
N ILE A 238 6.45 -6.89 -4.38
CA ILE A 238 5.28 -6.09 -3.96
C ILE A 238 4.55 -6.84 -2.87
N TYR A 239 4.40 -6.24 -1.69
CA TYR A 239 3.81 -6.93 -0.55
C TYR A 239 3.03 -6.01 0.38
N GLY A 240 2.05 -6.59 1.06
CA GLY A 240 1.32 -5.94 2.13
C GLY A 240 1.92 -6.26 3.50
N ILE A 241 1.61 -5.42 4.48
CA ILE A 241 1.94 -5.62 5.90
C ILE A 241 0.64 -5.84 6.67
N GLY A 242 0.64 -6.82 7.58
CA GLY A 242 -0.49 -7.15 8.44
C GLY A 242 -0.15 -7.01 9.92
N ARG A 243 -1.16 -6.85 10.76
CA ARG A 243 -1.00 -6.99 12.22
C ARG A 243 -0.77 -8.45 12.58
N ALA A 244 0.05 -8.69 13.60
CA ALA A 244 0.38 -10.05 14.06
C ALA A 244 -0.87 -10.88 14.40
N ASP A 245 -1.82 -10.32 15.16
CA ASP A 245 -3.04 -11.02 15.57
C ASP A 245 -3.96 -11.38 14.39
N VAL A 246 -4.17 -10.44 13.47
CA VAL A 246 -4.99 -10.63 12.26
C VAL A 246 -4.36 -11.67 11.35
N MET A 247 -3.04 -11.60 11.14
CA MET A 247 -2.33 -12.52 10.26
C MET A 247 -2.17 -13.92 10.85
N GLY A 248 -2.01 -14.04 12.18
CA GLY A 248 -2.06 -15.33 12.88
C GLY A 248 -3.35 -16.09 12.60
N LYS A 249 -4.50 -15.42 12.71
CA LYS A 249 -5.82 -15.99 12.37
C LYS A 249 -5.92 -16.34 10.89
N LYS A 250 -5.46 -15.44 10.01
CA LYS A 250 -5.54 -15.63 8.56
C LYS A 250 -4.66 -16.79 8.07
N ARG A 251 -3.58 -17.10 8.77
CA ARG A 251 -2.68 -18.24 8.55
C ARG A 251 -3.09 -19.50 9.30
N GLU A 252 -4.24 -19.47 9.98
CA GLU A 252 -4.79 -20.62 10.71
C GLU A 252 -3.83 -21.14 11.81
N LEU A 253 -3.05 -20.23 12.42
CA LEU A 253 -2.28 -20.57 13.62
C LEU A 253 -3.24 -20.92 14.78
N SER A 254 -2.80 -21.81 15.67
CA SER A 254 -3.56 -22.11 16.88
C SER A 254 -3.69 -20.88 17.77
N GLN A 255 -4.76 -20.82 18.56
CA GLN A 255 -5.00 -19.72 19.48
C GLN A 255 -3.84 -19.56 20.48
N ASP A 256 -3.33 -20.66 21.02
CA ASP A 256 -2.18 -20.67 21.92
C ASP A 256 -0.92 -20.06 21.27
N THR A 257 -0.63 -20.40 20.02
CA THR A 257 0.50 -19.80 19.29
C THR A 257 0.28 -18.31 19.06
N ILE A 258 -0.93 -17.87 18.72
CA ILE A 258 -1.25 -16.44 18.56
C ILE A 258 -1.03 -15.70 19.89
N GLU A 259 -1.50 -16.25 21.00
CA GLU A 259 -1.31 -15.64 22.33
C GLU A 259 0.16 -15.59 22.72
N GLU A 260 0.92 -16.65 22.44
CA GLU A 260 2.36 -16.72 22.70
C GLU A 260 3.13 -15.64 21.93
N ILE A 261 2.91 -15.51 20.61
CA ILE A 261 3.63 -14.51 19.79
C ILE A 261 3.28 -13.09 20.20
N LEU A 262 2.02 -12.82 20.56
CA LEU A 262 1.58 -11.50 21.02
C LEU A 262 2.17 -11.18 22.40
N THR A 263 2.22 -12.16 23.31
CA THR A 263 2.85 -12.00 24.63
C THR A 263 4.34 -11.72 24.51
N LYS A 264 5.01 -12.32 23.51
CA LYS A 264 6.40 -12.03 23.16
C LYS A 264 6.61 -10.68 22.46
N GLY A 265 5.55 -9.91 22.21
CA GLY A 265 5.62 -8.55 21.69
C GLY A 265 5.52 -8.43 20.17
N ALA A 266 5.06 -9.47 19.45
CA ALA A 266 4.85 -9.36 18.02
C ALA A 266 3.73 -8.35 17.71
N VAL A 267 4.02 -7.37 16.85
CA VAL A 267 3.08 -6.32 16.43
C VAL A 267 2.69 -6.44 14.96
N GLY A 268 3.57 -7.01 14.13
CA GLY A 268 3.36 -7.10 12.68
C GLY A 268 3.73 -8.44 12.09
N GLU A 269 3.17 -8.74 10.93
CA GLU A 269 3.56 -9.85 10.07
C GLU A 269 3.81 -9.33 8.64
N ALA A 270 4.89 -9.83 8.06
CA ALA A 270 5.17 -9.73 6.64
C ALA A 270 5.96 -10.97 6.19
N LEU A 271 5.55 -11.55 5.07
CA LEU A 271 6.25 -12.68 4.43
C LEU A 271 6.44 -13.89 5.37
N GLY A 272 5.46 -14.19 6.23
CA GLY A 272 5.53 -15.29 7.18
C GLY A 272 6.32 -15.00 8.46
N ASN A 273 6.98 -13.85 8.54
CA ASN A 273 7.75 -13.45 9.72
C ASN A 273 6.94 -12.49 10.59
N TYR A 274 6.93 -12.76 11.90
CA TYR A 274 6.26 -11.95 12.90
C TYR A 274 7.30 -11.12 13.63
N TYR A 275 7.12 -9.80 13.61
CA TYR A 275 8.09 -8.83 14.09
C TYR A 275 7.60 -8.13 15.35
N ASP A 276 8.50 -7.89 16.30
CA ASP A 276 8.28 -6.90 17.34
C ASP A 276 8.42 -5.47 16.80
N ILE A 277 8.13 -4.48 17.65
CA ILE A 277 8.21 -3.06 17.29
C ILE A 277 9.66 -2.56 17.05
N HIS A 278 10.67 -3.38 17.32
CA HIS A 278 12.09 -3.09 17.11
C HIS A 278 12.63 -3.73 15.84
N GLY A 279 11.82 -4.54 15.15
CA GLY A 279 12.19 -5.26 13.94
C GLY A 279 12.83 -6.61 14.17
N ASN A 280 12.82 -7.13 15.41
CA ASN A 280 13.27 -8.49 15.69
C ASN A 280 12.19 -9.48 15.30
N ILE A 281 12.59 -10.60 14.70
CA ILE A 281 11.68 -11.70 14.38
C ILE A 281 11.38 -12.48 15.65
N ILE A 282 10.12 -12.48 16.08
CA ILE A 282 9.62 -13.20 17.24
C ILE A 282 9.19 -14.62 16.89
N TYR A 283 8.64 -14.80 15.68
CA TYR A 283 8.16 -16.08 15.19
C TYR A 283 8.28 -16.16 13.66
N LYS A 284 8.65 -17.34 13.15
CA LYS A 284 8.71 -17.64 11.72
C LYS A 284 7.68 -18.71 11.39
N HIS A 285 6.75 -18.38 10.51
CA HIS A 285 5.86 -19.36 9.91
C HIS A 285 6.51 -19.94 8.65
N SER A 286 6.45 -21.26 8.51
CA SER A 286 6.93 -21.96 7.31
C SER A 286 6.11 -21.52 6.10
N THR A 287 6.75 -21.01 5.06
CA THR A 287 6.11 -20.61 3.79
C THR A 287 6.90 -21.18 2.63
N VAL A 288 6.19 -21.60 1.58
CA VAL A 288 6.79 -22.04 0.30
C VAL A 288 7.34 -20.86 -0.53
N GLY A 289 7.05 -19.62 -0.09
CA GLY A 289 7.35 -18.40 -0.82
C GLY A 289 8.70 -17.75 -0.51
N ILE A 290 8.72 -16.43 -0.72
CA ILE A 290 9.84 -15.54 -0.38
C ILE A 290 10.09 -15.55 1.12
N THR A 291 11.36 -15.71 1.47
CA THR A 291 11.85 -15.53 2.84
C THR A 291 12.46 -14.16 3.05
N ASP A 292 12.69 -13.78 4.31
CA ASP A 292 13.35 -12.51 4.62
C ASP A 292 14.79 -12.45 4.06
N GLU A 293 15.47 -13.60 4.06
CA GLU A 293 16.82 -13.75 3.53
C GLU A 293 16.89 -13.50 2.02
N ASP A 294 15.87 -13.90 1.26
CA ASP A 294 15.78 -13.65 -0.19
C ASP A 294 15.65 -12.15 -0.49
N THR A 295 14.90 -11.41 0.35
CA THR A 295 14.68 -9.96 0.15
C THR A 295 15.99 -9.14 0.13
N LYS A 296 17.04 -9.64 0.79
CA LYS A 296 18.36 -8.98 0.83
C LYS A 296 19.01 -8.88 -0.55
N LYS A 297 18.71 -9.80 -1.47
CA LYS A 297 19.27 -9.84 -2.83
C LYS A 297 18.48 -8.98 -3.82
N MET A 298 17.20 -8.76 -3.55
CA MET A 298 16.28 -8.01 -4.43
C MET A 298 16.76 -6.57 -4.64
N LYS A 299 16.36 -5.95 -5.75
CA LYS A 299 16.67 -4.57 -6.12
C LYS A 299 15.72 -3.58 -5.44
N SER A 300 14.46 -3.93 -5.26
CA SER A 300 13.45 -3.06 -4.64
C SER A 300 12.38 -3.87 -3.90
N LEU A 301 12.02 -3.43 -2.69
CA LEU A 301 10.90 -3.99 -1.93
C LEU A 301 9.80 -2.92 -1.84
N ILE A 302 8.62 -3.15 -2.40
CA ILE A 302 7.50 -2.21 -2.43
C ILE A 302 6.49 -2.67 -1.38
N ALA A 303 6.57 -2.07 -0.20
CA ALA A 303 5.67 -2.32 0.91
C ALA A 303 4.46 -1.38 0.82
N VAL A 304 3.25 -1.94 0.71
CA VAL A 304 2.01 -1.16 0.57
C VAL A 304 1.09 -1.45 1.73
N ALA A 305 0.89 -0.44 2.58
CA ALA A 305 0.12 -0.58 3.80
C ALA A 305 -0.56 0.73 4.22
N SER A 306 -1.84 0.64 4.56
CA SER A 306 -2.69 1.72 5.07
C SER A 306 -3.59 1.16 6.17
N ASN A 307 -4.11 2.06 7.03
CA ASN A 307 -4.80 1.85 8.30
C ASN A 307 -3.90 2.12 9.53
N LYS A 308 -4.35 2.99 10.45
CA LYS A 308 -3.57 3.40 11.63
C LYS A 308 -3.28 2.24 12.57
N ASP A 309 -4.16 1.25 12.62
CA ASP A 309 -3.96 0.03 13.40
C ASP A 309 -2.76 -0.80 12.90
N LYS A 310 -2.26 -0.53 11.68
CA LYS A 310 -1.05 -1.17 11.15
C LYS A 310 0.23 -0.39 11.43
N ALA A 311 0.18 0.78 12.07
CA ALA A 311 1.36 1.61 12.26
C ALA A 311 2.50 0.87 12.98
N GLU A 312 2.19 0.14 14.05
CA GLU A 312 3.19 -0.68 14.77
C GLU A 312 3.73 -1.82 13.91
N ALA A 313 2.86 -2.49 13.15
CA ALA A 313 3.25 -3.54 12.22
C ALA A 313 4.18 -3.03 11.12
N ILE A 314 3.92 -1.83 10.59
CA ILE A 314 4.77 -1.17 9.59
C ILE A 314 6.13 -0.84 10.20
N ILE A 315 6.16 -0.28 11.40
CA ILE A 315 7.41 0.04 12.11
C ILE A 315 8.25 -1.22 12.31
N GLY A 316 7.65 -2.28 12.85
CA GLY A 316 8.36 -3.54 13.11
C GLY A 316 8.87 -4.21 11.85
N SER A 317 8.01 -4.40 10.85
CA SER A 317 8.37 -5.18 9.65
C SER A 317 9.33 -4.48 8.68
N LEU A 318 9.43 -3.14 8.72
CA LEU A 318 10.26 -2.36 7.79
C LEU A 318 11.56 -1.84 8.40
N LYS A 319 11.78 -2.00 9.69
CA LYS A 319 12.98 -1.50 10.36
C LYS A 319 14.25 -2.06 9.68
N ASP A 320 15.14 -1.17 9.26
CA ASP A 320 16.42 -1.44 8.60
C ASP A 320 16.33 -2.20 7.26
N LYS A 321 15.15 -2.19 6.62
CA LYS A 321 14.97 -2.70 5.25
C LYS A 321 15.40 -1.64 4.23
N THR A 322 16.71 -1.43 4.09
CA THR A 322 17.32 -0.35 3.29
C THR A 322 16.90 -0.28 1.82
N LYS A 323 16.36 -1.37 1.25
CA LYS A 323 15.84 -1.43 -0.14
C LYS A 323 14.32 -1.25 -0.23
N ALA A 324 13.64 -1.08 0.90
CA ALA A 324 12.19 -0.98 0.97
C ALA A 324 11.71 0.44 0.67
N VAL A 325 10.63 0.51 -0.09
CA VAL A 325 9.82 1.69 -0.32
C VAL A 325 8.48 1.45 0.35
N LEU A 326 8.10 2.34 1.27
CA LEU A 326 6.79 2.32 1.89
C LEU A 326 5.84 3.24 1.10
N VAL A 327 4.68 2.72 0.69
CA VAL A 327 3.57 3.54 0.21
C VAL A 327 2.41 3.40 1.19
N THR A 328 1.99 4.53 1.75
CA THR A 328 0.96 4.59 2.81
C THR A 328 0.09 5.84 2.68
N ASP A 329 -0.88 6.00 3.56
CA ASP A 329 -1.73 7.19 3.66
C ASP A 329 -1.30 8.12 4.81
N GLU A 330 -1.70 9.38 4.74
CA GLU A 330 -1.40 10.42 5.73
C GLU A 330 -1.85 10.03 7.14
N GLY A 331 -3.04 9.43 7.28
CA GLY A 331 -3.55 9.01 8.58
C GLY A 331 -2.65 7.96 9.25
N THR A 332 -2.23 6.95 8.48
CA THR A 332 -1.28 5.92 8.94
C THR A 332 0.09 6.53 9.25
N ALA A 333 0.60 7.40 8.38
CA ALA A 333 1.89 8.07 8.58
C ALA A 333 1.91 8.93 9.85
N GLU A 334 0.84 9.67 10.14
CA GLU A 334 0.69 10.42 11.39
C GLU A 334 0.73 9.50 12.61
N LYS A 335 0.08 8.34 12.55
CA LYS A 335 0.14 7.37 13.64
C LYS A 335 1.56 6.82 13.84
N ILE A 336 2.29 6.55 12.77
CA ILE A 336 3.70 6.13 12.82
C ILE A 336 4.54 7.21 13.51
N LEU A 337 4.44 8.48 13.09
CA LEU A 337 5.19 9.58 13.68
C LEU A 337 4.89 9.78 15.17
N ASN A 338 3.61 9.73 15.55
CA ASN A 338 3.22 9.80 16.97
C ASN A 338 3.83 8.68 17.83
N ILE A 339 4.03 7.48 17.27
CA ILE A 339 4.69 6.37 17.98
C ILE A 339 6.20 6.64 18.10
N ILE A 340 6.82 7.19 17.05
CA ILE A 340 8.25 7.54 17.02
C ILE A 340 8.54 8.61 18.08
N GLU A 341 7.80 9.72 18.07
CA GLU A 341 7.98 10.85 19.00
C GLU A 341 7.87 10.41 20.47
N LYS A 342 6.83 9.64 20.80
CA LYS A 342 6.65 9.09 22.17
C LYS A 342 7.82 8.21 22.62
N LYS A 343 8.45 7.47 21.70
CA LYS A 343 9.62 6.64 22.03
C LYS A 343 10.87 7.47 22.25
N GLU A 344 11.04 8.58 21.54
CA GLU A 344 12.16 9.50 21.73
C GLU A 344 12.04 10.24 23.07
N ASP A 345 10.84 10.71 23.41
CA ASP A 345 10.57 11.33 24.72
C ASP A 345 10.85 10.39 25.90
N ASN A 346 10.53 9.10 25.75
CA ASN A 346 10.79 8.08 26.76
C ASN A 346 12.27 7.66 26.84
N LYS A 347 13.12 7.99 25.85
CA LYS A 347 14.57 7.76 25.91
C LYS A 347 15.33 8.94 26.53
N LEU A 348 14.74 10.13 26.52
CA LEU A 348 15.29 11.37 27.09
C LEU A 348 14.95 11.55 28.58
N ARG A 349 14.05 10.72 29.11
CA ARG A 349 13.72 10.60 30.54
C ARG A 349 14.38 9.36 31.11
#